data_AF-A0A178ZU28-F1
#
_entry.id   AF-A0A178ZU28-F1
#
_cell.length_a   1.000
_cell.length_b   1.000
_cell.length_c   1.000
_cell.angle_alpha   90.00
_cell.angle_beta   90.00
_cell.angle_gamma   90.00
#
_symmetry.space_group_name_H-M   'P 1'
#
loop_
_entity.id
_entity.type
_entity.pdbx_description
1 polymer ?
#
loop_
_entity_poly.entity_id
_entity_poly.type
_entity_poly.pdbx_seq_one_letter_code
_entity_poly.pdbx_strand_id
1 'polypeptide(L)'
;MAAHLAAVEADAKRGTRRVVSSATLSDRLPLCLSMVQQGLTTKLLGEEKILFPLETLDDEDVVSPNEAPLILIIHGRDDTAVPVEGSEKWVQKAREKPRDHAKVALVVQPGDHGLDTDQNVRLDMPWLGTE
;
A
#
# COMPACT_ATOMS: atom_id res chain seq x y z
N MET A 1 14.76 -13.31 2.27
CA MET A 1 14.37 -14.11 1.08
C MET A 1 15.04 -15.48 1.03
N ALA A 2 16.38 -15.59 1.10
CA ALA A 2 17.10 -16.86 0.96
C ALA A 2 16.65 -17.98 1.93
N ALA A 3 16.44 -17.66 3.21
CA ALA A 3 15.97 -18.63 4.20
C ALA A 3 14.55 -19.15 3.93
N HIS A 4 13.67 -18.32 3.34
CA HIS A 4 12.31 -18.74 2.98
C HIS A 4 12.33 -19.74 1.83
N LEU A 5 13.09 -19.46 0.77
CA LEU A 5 13.23 -20.36 -0.37
C LEU A 5 13.81 -21.71 0.05
N ALA A 6 14.86 -21.72 0.87
CA ALA A 6 15.45 -22.95 1.41
C ALA A 6 14.44 -23.76 2.24
N ALA A 7 13.60 -23.09 3.04
CA ALA A 7 12.56 -23.75 3.81
C ALA A 7 11.46 -24.37 2.93
N VAL A 8 11.03 -23.65 1.88
CA VAL A 8 10.04 -24.14 0.90
C VAL A 8 10.60 -25.35 0.14
N GLU A 9 11.85 -25.30 -0.31
CA GLU A 9 12.51 -26.43 -0.97
C GLU A 9 12.61 -27.67 -0.09
N ALA A 10 12.95 -27.48 1.20
CA ALA A 10 13.05 -28.59 2.14
C ALA A 10 11.68 -29.26 2.39
N ASP A 11 10.61 -28.47 2.47
CA ASP A 11 9.25 -28.99 2.63
C ASP A 11 8.77 -29.70 1.36
N ALA A 12 9.10 -29.18 0.17
CA ALA A 12 8.82 -29.81 -1.11
C ALA A 12 9.51 -31.18 -1.26
N LYS A 13 10.80 -31.29 -0.87
CA LYS A 13 11.55 -32.57 -0.85
C LYS A 13 10.91 -33.61 0.06
N ARG A 14 10.24 -33.18 1.13
CA ARG A 14 9.51 -34.05 2.06
C ARG A 14 8.07 -34.36 1.62
N GLY A 15 7.60 -33.78 0.51
CA GLY A 15 6.20 -33.89 0.07
C GLY A 15 5.20 -33.19 1.02
N THR A 16 5.69 -32.32 1.90
CA THR A 16 4.90 -31.63 2.92
C THR A 16 4.52 -30.23 2.45
N ARG A 17 3.29 -29.80 2.72
CA ARG A 17 2.85 -28.41 2.52
C ARG A 17 3.01 -27.64 3.83
N ARG A 18 3.61 -26.47 3.78
CA ARG A 18 3.70 -25.57 4.92
C ARG A 18 2.37 -24.84 5.11
N VAL A 19 1.76 -25.02 6.27
CA VAL A 19 0.61 -24.21 6.70
C VAL A 19 1.12 -23.11 7.63
N VAL A 20 0.81 -21.86 7.28
CA VAL A 20 1.09 -20.69 8.14
C VAL A 20 -0.25 -20.13 8.58
N SER A 21 -0.62 -20.34 9.84
CA SER A 21 -1.87 -19.82 10.44
C SER A 21 -1.64 -18.65 11.40
N SER A 22 -0.40 -18.13 11.48
CA SER A 22 -0.05 -17.03 12.37
C SER A 22 -0.71 -15.72 11.94
N ALA A 23 -1.16 -14.94 12.91
CA ALA A 23 -1.68 -13.60 12.72
C ALA A 23 -0.59 -12.52 12.77
N THR A 24 0.69 -12.87 13.03
CA THR A 24 1.78 -11.89 12.99
C THR A 24 2.17 -11.57 11.54
N LEU A 25 2.49 -10.31 11.26
CA LEU A 25 2.84 -9.87 9.90
C LEU A 25 4.14 -10.53 9.42
N SER A 26 5.14 -10.63 10.29
CA SER A 26 6.45 -11.20 9.98
C SER A 26 6.37 -12.67 9.52
N ASP A 27 5.47 -13.46 10.10
CA ASP A 27 5.33 -14.88 9.74
C ASP A 27 4.67 -15.08 8.37
N ARG A 28 3.80 -14.15 7.94
CA ARG A 28 3.09 -14.22 6.65
C ARG A 28 3.73 -13.42 5.52
N LEU A 29 4.68 -12.54 5.82
CA LEU A 29 5.30 -11.66 4.82
C LEU A 29 5.82 -12.42 3.58
N PRO A 30 6.47 -13.60 3.69
CA PRO A 30 6.90 -14.34 2.50
C PRO A 30 5.75 -14.82 1.62
N LEU A 31 4.60 -15.18 2.21
CA LEU A 31 3.40 -15.55 1.45
C LEU A 31 2.83 -14.34 0.72
N CYS A 32 2.69 -13.20 1.41
CA CYS A 32 2.20 -11.96 0.83
C CYS A 32 3.08 -11.52 -0.36
N LEU A 33 4.40 -11.50 -0.19
CA LEU A 33 5.33 -11.14 -1.28
C LEU A 33 5.24 -12.10 -2.45
N SER A 34 5.16 -13.41 -2.18
CA SER A 34 5.01 -14.42 -3.22
C SER A 34 3.69 -14.26 -4.00
N MET A 35 2.59 -13.92 -3.32
CA MET A 35 1.31 -13.63 -3.97
C MET A 35 1.43 -12.46 -4.95
N VAL A 36 2.05 -11.35 -4.52
CA VAL A 36 2.23 -10.15 -5.35
C VAL A 36 3.16 -10.43 -6.54
N GLN A 37 4.32 -11.05 -6.29
CA GLN A 37 5.32 -11.37 -7.32
C GLN A 37 4.78 -12.30 -8.41
N GLN A 38 3.84 -13.17 -8.07
CA GLN A 38 3.20 -14.10 -9.01
C GLN A 38 1.91 -13.53 -9.63
N GLY A 39 1.59 -12.26 -9.39
CA GLY A 39 0.39 -11.61 -9.94
C GLY A 39 -0.92 -12.23 -9.45
N LEU A 40 -0.94 -12.83 -8.26
CA LEU A 40 -2.10 -13.56 -7.73
C LEU A 40 -3.11 -12.68 -6.99
N THR A 41 -2.85 -11.37 -6.90
CA THR A 41 -3.67 -10.44 -6.11
C THR A 41 -5.14 -10.50 -6.49
N THR A 42 -5.48 -10.43 -7.79
CA THR A 42 -6.89 -10.45 -8.23
C THR A 42 -7.55 -11.82 -8.02
N LYS A 43 -6.79 -12.90 -8.22
CA LYS A 43 -7.28 -14.26 -7.95
C LYS A 43 -7.63 -14.48 -6.48
N LEU A 44 -6.91 -13.84 -5.57
CA LEU A 44 -7.03 -14.09 -4.13
C LEU A 44 -7.90 -13.06 -3.40
N LEU A 45 -7.88 -11.80 -3.85
CA LEU A 45 -8.63 -10.71 -3.25
C LEU A 45 -9.93 -10.40 -4.00
N GLY A 46 -9.99 -10.74 -5.29
CA GLY A 46 -11.13 -10.45 -6.17
C GLY A 46 -10.79 -9.46 -7.29
N GLU A 47 -11.81 -9.16 -8.10
CA GLU A 47 -11.72 -8.27 -9.27
C GLU A 47 -12.72 -7.11 -9.18
N GLU A 48 -13.30 -6.90 -8.00
CA GLU A 48 -14.22 -5.83 -7.72
C GLU A 48 -13.50 -4.48 -7.83
N LYS A 49 -14.12 -3.50 -8.51
CA LYS A 49 -13.56 -2.17 -8.74
C LYS A 49 -13.06 -1.46 -7.47
N ILE A 50 -13.67 -1.74 -6.33
CA ILE A 50 -13.26 -1.19 -5.02
C ILE A 50 -11.82 -1.56 -4.64
N LEU A 51 -11.27 -2.63 -5.22
CA LEU A 51 -9.88 -3.08 -5.01
C LEU A 51 -8.86 -2.29 -5.85
N PHE A 52 -9.32 -1.40 -6.74
CA PHE A 52 -8.48 -0.66 -7.67
C PHE A 52 -8.64 0.85 -7.42
N PRO A 53 -7.88 1.45 -6.48
CA PRO A 53 -8.10 2.82 -6.03
C PRO A 53 -8.10 3.87 -7.14
N LEU A 54 -7.32 3.68 -8.21
CA LEU A 54 -7.34 4.58 -9.36
C LEU A 54 -8.66 4.52 -10.14
N GLU A 55 -9.28 3.35 -10.25
CA GLU A 55 -10.57 3.17 -10.93
C GLU A 55 -11.72 3.69 -10.08
N THR A 56 -11.64 3.54 -8.75
CA THR A 56 -12.66 4.06 -7.83
C THR A 56 -12.86 5.58 -7.95
N LEU A 57 -11.84 6.34 -8.37
CA LEU A 57 -11.95 7.78 -8.60
C LEU A 57 -12.84 8.14 -9.81
N ASP A 58 -13.08 7.19 -10.71
CA ASP A 58 -13.97 7.38 -11.87
C ASP A 58 -15.38 6.84 -11.64
N ASP A 59 -15.60 6.13 -10.53
CA ASP A 59 -16.85 5.43 -10.26
C ASP A 59 -17.68 6.20 -9.21
N GLU A 60 -18.69 6.93 -9.68
CA GLU A 60 -19.56 7.75 -8.83
C GLU A 60 -20.47 6.91 -7.91
N ASP A 61 -20.65 5.62 -8.21
CA ASP A 61 -21.40 4.69 -7.36
C ASP A 61 -20.55 4.19 -6.18
N VAL A 62 -19.21 4.27 -6.29
CA VAL A 62 -18.26 3.86 -5.24
C VAL A 62 -17.81 5.05 -4.39
N VAL A 63 -17.48 6.17 -5.02
CA VAL A 63 -17.09 7.40 -4.33
C VAL A 63 -18.12 8.47 -4.65
N SER A 64 -18.99 8.73 -3.66
CA SER A 64 -20.00 9.77 -3.77
C SER A 64 -19.34 11.11 -4.10
N PRO A 65 -19.77 11.74 -5.20
CA PRO A 65 -19.34 13.03 -5.67
C PRO A 65 -19.13 14.14 -4.62
N ASN A 66 -19.92 14.14 -3.55
CA ASN A 66 -20.02 15.28 -2.65
C ASN A 66 -19.47 14.99 -1.25
N GLU A 67 -18.88 13.80 -1.03
CA GLU A 67 -18.64 13.27 0.33
C GLU A 67 -17.20 12.77 0.57
N ALA A 68 -16.27 13.01 -0.35
CA ALA A 68 -14.88 12.60 -0.14
C ALA A 68 -14.32 13.25 1.15
N PRO A 69 -13.81 12.45 2.11
CA PRO A 69 -13.25 12.98 3.35
C PRO A 69 -11.94 13.73 3.09
N LEU A 70 -11.45 14.41 4.13
CA LEU A 70 -10.06 14.86 4.15
C LEU A 70 -9.15 13.62 4.12
N ILE A 71 -8.24 13.58 3.15
CA ILE A 71 -7.29 12.49 2.95
C ILE A 71 -5.88 13.07 3.03
N LEU A 72 -5.11 12.60 4.01
CA LEU A 72 -3.67 12.82 4.10
C LEU A 72 -2.96 11.53 3.72
N ILE A 73 -2.08 11.61 2.73
CA ILE A 73 -1.18 10.53 2.33
C ILE A 73 0.23 10.93 2.71
N ILE A 74 0.90 10.09 3.50
CA ILE A 74 2.31 10.21 3.84
C ILE A 74 3.03 9.04 3.17
N HIS A 75 4.08 9.32 2.40
CA HIS A 75 4.80 8.28 1.65
C HIS A 75 6.31 8.56 1.64
N GLY A 76 7.10 7.52 1.87
CA GLY A 76 8.54 7.54 1.63
C GLY A 76 8.87 7.64 0.15
N ARG A 77 9.81 8.51 -0.23
CA ARG A 77 10.27 8.64 -1.61
C ARG A 77 10.99 7.38 -2.10
N ASP A 78 11.63 6.66 -1.16
CA ASP A 78 12.51 5.53 -1.42
C ASP A 78 11.84 4.20 -1.00
N ASP A 79 10.50 4.17 -0.91
CA ASP A 79 9.73 2.99 -0.50
C ASP A 79 9.99 1.79 -1.43
N THR A 80 10.65 0.78 -0.87
CA THR A 80 11.06 -0.44 -1.59
C THR A 80 9.96 -1.50 -1.67
N ALA A 81 8.85 -1.33 -0.93
CA ALA A 81 7.73 -2.26 -0.90
C ALA A 81 6.57 -1.80 -1.79
N VAL A 82 6.27 -0.50 -1.80
CA VAL A 82 5.17 0.11 -2.55
C VAL A 82 5.68 1.38 -3.24
N PRO A 83 5.76 1.45 -4.57
CA PRO A 83 6.31 2.62 -5.25
C PRO A 83 5.46 3.88 -5.07
N VAL A 84 6.11 5.02 -4.76
CA VAL A 84 5.48 6.32 -4.49
C VAL A 84 4.69 6.87 -5.68
N GLU A 85 5.04 6.48 -6.90
CA GLU A 85 4.38 6.90 -8.14
C GLU A 85 2.89 6.53 -8.15
N GLY A 86 2.50 5.46 -7.45
CA GLY A 86 1.10 5.10 -7.28
C GLY A 86 0.31 6.19 -6.55
N SER A 87 0.87 6.72 -5.45
CA SER A 87 0.28 7.81 -4.69
C SER A 87 0.28 9.12 -5.48
N GLU A 88 1.37 9.45 -6.17
CA GLU A 88 1.45 10.66 -7.00
C GLU A 88 0.39 10.65 -8.10
N LYS A 89 0.24 9.53 -8.83
CA LYS A 89 -0.80 9.35 -9.85
C LYS A 89 -2.21 9.44 -9.29
N TRP A 90 -2.45 8.81 -8.14
CA TRP A 90 -3.76 8.84 -7.50
C TRP A 90 -4.17 10.26 -7.10
N VAL A 91 -3.24 11.00 -6.49
CA VAL A 91 -3.47 12.39 -6.06
C VAL A 91 -3.67 13.32 -7.25
N GLN A 92 -2.87 13.15 -8.31
CA GLN A 92 -3.08 13.89 -9.56
C GLN A 92 -4.49 13.65 -10.10
N LYS A 93 -4.90 12.39 -10.25
CA LYS A 93 -6.22 12.03 -10.77
C LYS A 93 -7.35 12.54 -9.88
N ALA A 94 -7.21 12.42 -8.55
CA ALA A 94 -8.18 12.93 -7.60
C ALA A 94 -8.34 14.46 -7.71
N ARG A 95 -7.23 15.18 -7.94
CA ARG A 95 -7.19 16.63 -8.14
C ARG A 95 -7.62 17.09 -9.53
N GLU A 96 -7.81 16.21 -10.51
CA GLU A 96 -8.36 16.61 -11.82
C GLU A 96 -9.89 16.63 -11.82
N LYS A 97 -10.53 16.02 -10.82
CA LYS A 97 -11.98 16.01 -10.69
C LYS A 97 -12.47 17.41 -10.30
N PRO A 98 -13.65 17.86 -10.77
CA PRO A 98 -14.19 19.21 -10.51
C PRO A 98 -14.51 19.57 -9.04
N ARG A 99 -14.04 18.76 -8.07
CA ARG A 99 -14.42 18.79 -6.66
C ARG A 99 -13.31 19.48 -5.85
N ASP A 100 -13.70 20.24 -4.82
CA ASP A 100 -12.82 20.93 -3.85
C ASP A 100 -11.44 20.27 -3.69
N HIS A 101 -10.47 20.78 -4.45
CA HIS A 101 -9.08 20.31 -4.52
C HIS A 101 -8.34 20.43 -3.18
N ALA A 102 -9.00 20.98 -2.15
CA ALA A 102 -8.47 21.29 -0.83
C ALA A 102 -8.42 20.09 0.13
N LYS A 103 -9.01 18.94 -0.21
CA LYS A 103 -9.14 17.83 0.76
C LYS A 103 -8.11 16.70 0.64
N VAL A 104 -7.26 16.70 -0.38
CA VAL A 104 -6.23 15.66 -0.57
C VAL A 104 -4.83 16.26 -0.45
N ALA A 105 -4.14 15.90 0.63
CA ALA A 105 -2.74 16.24 0.86
C ALA A 105 -1.85 15.01 0.61
N LEU A 106 -0.75 15.23 -0.12
CA LEU A 106 0.31 14.24 -0.29
C LEU A 106 1.60 14.83 0.26
N VAL A 107 2.18 14.13 1.22
CA VAL A 107 3.46 14.47 1.82
C VAL A 107 4.44 13.37 1.47
N VAL A 108 5.40 13.70 0.61
CA VAL A 108 6.49 12.79 0.25
C VAL A 108 7.77 13.26 0.93
N GLN A 109 8.39 12.37 1.71
CA GLN A 109 9.65 12.62 2.42
C GLN A 109 10.70 11.57 2.03
N PRO A 110 12.00 11.89 2.11
CA PRO A 110 13.04 10.86 2.04
C PRO A 110 12.78 9.74 3.06
N GLY A 111 12.95 8.48 2.66
CA GLY A 111 12.67 7.33 3.53
C GLY A 111 12.00 6.16 2.81
N ASP A 112 12.10 4.98 3.43
CA ASP A 112 11.57 3.71 2.95
C ASP A 112 10.13 3.47 3.47
N HIS A 113 9.59 2.27 3.23
CA HIS A 113 8.31 1.81 3.73
C HIS A 113 8.20 1.97 5.26
N GLY A 114 7.14 2.64 5.72
CA GLY A 114 6.94 2.92 7.14
C GLY A 114 7.84 4.04 7.69
N LEU A 115 8.21 5.02 6.86
CA LEU A 115 9.01 6.20 7.22
C LEU A 115 8.58 6.85 8.55
N ASP A 116 7.27 6.83 8.83
CA ASP A 116 6.63 7.42 10.01
C ASP A 116 6.91 6.67 11.31
N THR A 117 7.47 5.45 11.21
CA THR A 117 7.91 4.64 12.35
C THR A 117 9.39 4.88 12.72
N ASP A 118 10.14 5.64 11.90
CA ASP A 118 11.51 6.02 12.22
C ASP A 118 11.52 6.92 13.46
N GLN A 119 12.39 6.59 14.43
CA GLN A 119 12.53 7.34 15.69
C GLN A 119 12.90 8.82 15.51
N ASN A 120 13.46 9.19 14.36
CA ASN A 120 13.81 10.56 14.02
C ASN A 120 12.63 11.34 13.44
N VAL A 121 11.54 10.67 13.07
CA VAL A 121 10.30 11.31 12.64
C VAL A 121 9.48 11.70 13.87
N ARG A 122 9.10 12.98 13.92
CA ARG A 122 8.45 13.61 15.07
C ARG A 122 7.24 14.39 14.62
N LEU A 123 6.28 14.57 15.53
CA LEU A 123 5.05 15.32 15.25
C LEU A 123 5.28 16.82 15.02
N ASP A 124 6.41 17.37 15.48
CA ASP A 124 6.80 18.77 15.29
C ASP A 124 7.49 19.03 13.94
N MET A 125 7.57 18.03 13.06
CA MET A 125 8.17 18.19 11.75
C MET A 125 7.35 19.16 10.88
N PRO A 126 8.01 20.07 10.12
CA PRO A 126 7.31 21.08 9.31
C PRO A 126 6.35 20.50 8.26
N TRP A 127 6.59 19.26 7.81
CA TRP A 127 5.77 18.58 6.82
C TRP A 127 4.58 17.81 7.42
N LEU A 128 4.50 17.70 8.75
CA LEU A 128 3.37 17.13 9.51
C LEU A 128 2.48 18.21 10.15
N GLY A 129 3.04 19.39 10.40
CA GLY A 129 2.34 20.52 11.02
C GLY A 129 1.56 21.36 10.01
N THR A 130 0.40 21.84 10.43
CA THR A 130 -0.43 22.81 9.71
C THR A 130 0.20 24.20 9.76
N GLU A 131 0.58 24.76 8.61
CA GLU A 131 0.43 26.20 8.37
C GLU A 131 -0.91 26.47 7.67
#